data_AF-A0AAD2G5S0-F1
#
_entry.id   AF-A0AAD2G5S0-F1
#
_cell.length_a   1.000
_cell.length_b   1.000
_cell.length_c   1.000
_cell.angle_alpha   90.00
_cell.angle_beta   90.00
_cell.angle_gamma   90.00
#
_symmetry.space_group_name_H-M   'P 1'
#
loop_
_entity.id
_entity.type
_entity.pdbx_description
1 polymer ?
#
loop_
_entity_poly.entity_id
_entity_poly.type
_entity_poly.pdbx_seq_one_letter_code
_entity_poly.pdbx_strand_id
1 'polypeptide(L)'
;MQWQADHLELLFCQQKNDTTGEKQRFPRRLYANPQQPEVCPIFALALYLGLRDGRSEMNGKLFQGNSQYKHFMDGLSNVLKEHESELLYMGYVSYTEIGSHSIRKGATKWLSGQPGGPSSISICIRGGWSLGGVKDVYMTYEAEGDAFVGRMLSLLPLLKSEFAVSAPEFTDLSTEELDRHITRVFPGLAEHNQMKPILHRCLAAMAHNKDHVLQ
;
A
#
# COMPACT_ATOMS: atom_id res chain seq x y z
N MET A 1 -4.52 4.75 -10.38
CA MET A 1 -4.16 5.10 -8.99
C MET A 1 -4.16 6.60 -8.89
N GLN A 2 -4.67 7.17 -7.81
CA GLN A 2 -4.78 8.63 -7.65
C GLN A 2 -4.52 9.03 -6.20
N TRP A 3 -3.97 10.21 -5.98
CA TRP A 3 -3.90 10.78 -4.64
C TRP A 3 -5.20 11.54 -4.34
N GLN A 4 -5.80 11.33 -3.17
CA GLN A 4 -7.00 12.03 -2.73
C GLN A 4 -6.85 12.41 -1.26
N ALA A 5 -7.06 13.69 -0.94
CA ALA A 5 -6.84 14.24 0.40
C ALA A 5 -5.47 13.82 0.99
N ASP A 6 -5.45 12.86 1.91
CA ASP A 6 -4.29 12.39 2.64
C ASP A 6 -3.88 10.93 2.33
N HIS A 7 -4.47 10.32 1.29
CA HIS A 7 -4.27 8.91 0.97
C HIS A 7 -4.12 8.64 -0.53
N LEU A 8 -3.62 7.45 -0.82
CA LEU A 8 -3.48 6.91 -2.17
C LEU A 8 -4.61 5.92 -2.46
N GLU A 9 -5.40 6.19 -3.50
CA GLU A 9 -6.48 5.31 -3.93
C GLU A 9 -6.05 4.34 -5.05
N LEU A 10 -6.26 3.06 -4.79
CA LEU A 10 -6.09 1.98 -5.74
C LEU A 10 -7.44 1.47 -6.25
N LEU A 11 -7.66 1.64 -7.55
CA LEU A 11 -8.82 1.10 -8.27
C LEU A 11 -8.44 -0.22 -8.94
N PHE A 12 -9.27 -1.25 -8.77
CA PHE A 12 -9.00 -2.57 -9.32
C PHE A 12 -9.92 -2.89 -10.51
N CYS A 13 -9.33 -2.81 -11.70
CA CYS A 13 -9.59 -3.58 -12.92
C CYS A 13 -10.62 -4.72 -12.85
N GLN A 14 -10.21 -5.75 -12.14
CA GLN A 14 -10.80 -7.08 -12.15
C GLN A 14 -10.54 -7.67 -10.77
N GLN A 15 -11.50 -8.42 -10.26
CA GLN A 15 -11.35 -9.17 -9.02
C GLN A 15 -11.82 -10.60 -9.21
N LYS A 16 -11.35 -11.52 -8.37
CA LYS A 16 -11.71 -12.94 -8.48
C LYS A 16 -13.23 -13.18 -8.35
N ASN A 17 -13.94 -12.28 -7.67
CA ASN A 17 -15.40 -12.28 -7.49
C ASN A 17 -16.15 -11.35 -8.48
N ASP A 18 -15.42 -10.69 -9.39
CA ASP A 18 -15.96 -9.84 -10.45
C ASP A 18 -14.97 -9.77 -11.63
N THR A 19 -15.02 -10.80 -12.47
CA THR A 19 -14.14 -10.94 -13.64
C THR A 19 -14.60 -10.10 -14.82
N THR A 20 -15.89 -9.75 -14.90
CA THR A 20 -16.46 -8.84 -15.92
C THR A 20 -16.22 -7.38 -15.55
N GLY A 21 -16.10 -7.09 -14.26
CA GLY A 21 -15.76 -5.77 -13.74
C GLY A 21 -16.90 -4.78 -13.87
N GLU A 22 -18.13 -5.28 -13.98
CA GLU A 22 -19.38 -4.54 -14.16
C GLU A 22 -19.92 -3.96 -12.84
N LYS A 23 -19.42 -4.42 -11.68
CA LYS A 23 -19.83 -3.89 -10.38
C LYS A 23 -19.09 -2.59 -10.06
N GLN A 24 -19.75 -1.68 -9.33
CA GLN A 24 -19.11 -0.46 -8.82
C GLN A 24 -17.81 -0.80 -8.08
N ARG A 25 -16.70 -0.28 -8.58
CA ARG A 25 -15.35 -0.60 -8.07
C ARG A 25 -14.98 0.40 -7.00
N PHE A 26 -15.14 -0.03 -5.75
CA PHE A 26 -14.75 0.78 -4.63
C PHE A 26 -13.22 0.83 -4.50
N PRO A 27 -12.63 2.03 -4.32
CA PRO A 27 -11.19 2.17 -4.17
C PRO A 27 -10.70 1.54 -2.87
N ARG A 28 -9.42 1.15 -2.83
CA ARG A 28 -8.71 0.82 -1.59
C ARG A 28 -7.77 1.97 -1.26
N ARG A 29 -8.00 2.59 -0.11
CA ARG A 29 -7.22 3.71 0.41
C ARG A 29 -5.98 3.20 1.13
N LEU A 30 -4.79 3.62 0.70
CA LEU A 30 -3.51 3.36 1.36
C LEU A 30 -3.02 4.65 2.03
N TYR A 31 -2.54 4.53 3.26
CA TYR A 31 -2.08 5.66 4.07
C TYR A 31 -0.58 5.58 4.30
N ALA A 32 0.07 6.73 4.41
CA ALA A 32 1.45 6.79 4.86
C ALA A 32 1.54 6.50 6.37
N ASN A 33 2.65 5.91 6.79
CA ASN A 33 3.07 5.86 8.19
C ASN A 33 4.41 6.60 8.31
N PRO A 34 4.41 7.90 8.64
CA PRO A 34 5.64 8.67 8.77
C PRO A 34 6.53 8.23 9.93
N GLN A 35 5.96 7.53 10.92
CA GLN A 35 6.67 7.14 12.15
C GLN A 35 7.47 5.84 11.97
N GLN A 36 7.10 5.00 11.00
CA GLN A 36 7.71 3.69 10.75
C GLN A 36 7.91 3.50 9.24
N PRO A 37 9.07 3.93 8.68
CA PRO A 37 9.35 3.83 7.26
C PRO A 37 9.27 2.39 6.72
N GLU A 38 9.67 1.40 7.51
CA GLU A 38 9.79 -0.01 7.12
C GLU A 38 8.44 -0.63 6.72
N VAL A 39 7.34 -0.09 7.25
CA VAL A 39 5.97 -0.57 7.00
C VAL A 39 5.13 0.44 6.21
N CYS A 40 5.70 1.59 5.86
CA CYS A 40 5.00 2.67 5.20
C CYS A 40 4.85 2.39 3.68
N PRO A 41 3.62 2.15 3.17
CA PRO A 41 3.44 1.80 1.76
C PRO A 41 3.80 2.96 0.82
N ILE A 42 3.62 4.21 1.25
CA ILE A 42 3.97 5.39 0.44
C ILE A 42 5.48 5.57 0.34
N PHE A 43 6.21 5.32 1.43
CA PHE A 43 7.67 5.37 1.41
C PHE A 43 8.26 4.21 0.59
N ALA A 44 7.75 2.98 0.76
CA ALA A 44 8.14 1.84 -0.08
C ALA A 44 7.88 2.10 -1.58
N LEU A 45 6.73 2.70 -1.91
CA LEU A 45 6.42 3.13 -3.28
C LEU A 45 7.42 4.19 -3.77
N ALA A 46 7.78 5.16 -2.93
CA ALA A 46 8.72 6.21 -3.28
C ALA A 46 10.10 5.65 -3.62
N LEU A 47 10.62 4.73 -2.80
CA LEU A 47 11.88 4.03 -3.06
C LEU A 47 11.80 3.23 -4.35
N TYR A 48 10.70 2.49 -4.56
CA TYR A 48 10.50 1.71 -5.78
C TYR A 48 10.55 2.58 -7.04
N LEU A 49 9.81 3.70 -7.05
CA LEU A 49 9.75 4.61 -8.19
C LEU A 49 11.06 5.40 -8.37
N GLY A 50 11.77 5.74 -7.29
CA GLY A 50 13.05 6.44 -7.36
C GLY A 50 14.19 5.56 -7.87
N LEU A 51 14.19 4.28 -7.51
CA LEU A 51 15.18 3.28 -7.96
C LEU A 51 14.89 2.73 -9.37
N ARG A 52 13.70 2.99 -9.90
CA ARG A 52 13.27 2.58 -11.23
C ARG A 52 12.93 3.85 -11.99
N ASP A 53 13.90 4.38 -12.73
CA ASP A 53 13.92 5.65 -13.49
C ASP A 53 12.70 5.93 -14.41
N GLY A 54 11.68 5.07 -14.48
CA GLY A 54 10.50 5.22 -15.34
C GLY A 54 10.81 5.10 -16.83
N ARG A 55 12.09 5.12 -17.22
CA ARG A 55 12.60 5.05 -18.61
C ARG A 55 12.44 3.68 -19.26
N SER A 56 12.30 2.63 -18.47
CA SER A 56 11.93 1.30 -18.98
C SER A 56 10.42 1.29 -19.16
N GLU A 57 9.97 1.12 -20.42
CA GLU A 57 8.57 1.05 -20.86
C GLU A 57 7.65 0.43 -19.80
N MET A 58 7.07 1.26 -18.95
CA MET A 58 6.17 0.76 -17.92
C MET A 58 4.90 0.20 -18.55
N ASN A 59 4.61 0.46 -19.85
CA ASN A 59 3.43 -0.05 -20.57
C ASN A 59 2.13 0.05 -19.73
N GLY A 60 2.03 1.12 -18.92
CA GLY A 60 0.93 1.36 -17.97
C GLY A 60 0.90 0.49 -16.70
N LYS A 61 1.87 -0.41 -16.50
CA LYS A 61 2.01 -1.29 -15.32
C LYS A 61 2.88 -0.64 -14.26
N LEU A 62 2.42 -0.68 -13.00
CA LEU A 62 3.22 -0.21 -11.86
C LEU A 62 4.47 -1.05 -11.63
N PHE A 63 4.36 -2.37 -11.75
CA PHE A 63 5.48 -3.30 -11.59
C PHE A 63 5.91 -3.86 -12.95
N GLN A 64 7.21 -3.78 -13.26
CA GLN A 64 7.79 -4.18 -14.55
C GLN A 64 7.72 -5.70 -14.78
N GLY A 65 7.56 -6.11 -16.04
CA GLY A 65 7.53 -7.51 -16.47
C GLY A 65 6.12 -8.13 -16.56
N ASN A 66 6.07 -9.44 -16.83
CA ASN A 66 4.82 -10.16 -17.10
C ASN A 66 4.45 -11.21 -16.02
N SER A 67 5.35 -11.49 -15.08
CA SER A 67 5.20 -12.57 -14.09
C SER A 67 5.18 -12.05 -12.66
N GLN A 68 4.35 -11.02 -12.39
CA GLN A 68 4.36 -10.28 -11.12
C GLN A 68 4.18 -11.18 -9.88
N TYR A 69 3.27 -12.16 -9.96
CA TYR A 69 3.08 -13.12 -8.87
C TYR A 69 4.37 -13.91 -8.58
N LYS A 70 5.04 -14.40 -9.62
CA LYS A 70 6.30 -15.14 -9.48
C LYS A 70 7.40 -14.23 -8.92
N HIS A 71 7.58 -13.03 -9.46
CA HIS A 71 8.60 -12.10 -8.96
C HIS A 71 8.39 -11.76 -7.48
N PHE A 72 7.13 -11.52 -7.08
CA PHE A 72 6.79 -11.28 -5.68
C PHE A 72 7.09 -12.51 -4.80
N MET A 73 6.70 -13.71 -5.24
CA MET A 73 6.94 -14.94 -4.48
C MET A 73 8.43 -15.28 -4.38
N ASP A 74 9.21 -15.08 -5.44
CA ASP A 74 10.66 -15.32 -5.45
C ASP A 74 11.34 -14.36 -4.46
N GLY A 75 10.98 -13.06 -4.49
CA GLY A 75 11.50 -12.07 -3.55
C GLY A 75 11.12 -12.38 -2.10
N LEU A 76 9.85 -12.71 -1.84
CA LEU A 76 9.39 -13.11 -0.52
C LEU A 76 10.12 -14.37 -0.02
N SER A 77 10.27 -15.38 -0.88
CA SER A 77 10.95 -16.62 -0.51
C SER A 77 12.42 -16.40 -0.18
N ASN A 78 13.10 -15.49 -0.87
CA ASN A 78 14.50 -15.16 -0.57
C ASN A 78 14.63 -14.52 0.81
N VAL A 79 13.82 -13.50 1.10
CA VAL A 79 13.82 -12.83 2.41
C VAL A 79 13.49 -13.82 3.53
N LEU A 80 12.45 -14.64 3.37
CA LEU A 80 12.06 -15.62 4.40
C LEU A 80 13.15 -16.68 4.62
N LYS A 81 13.88 -17.06 3.57
CA LYS A 81 14.99 -18.01 3.67
C LYS A 81 16.20 -17.40 4.39
N GLU A 82 16.51 -16.13 4.13
CA GLU A 82 17.58 -15.40 4.83
C GLU A 82 17.31 -15.27 6.34
N HIS A 83 16.03 -15.16 6.73
CA HIS A 83 15.59 -15.06 8.11
C HIS A 83 14.98 -16.36 8.68
N GLU A 84 15.31 -17.53 8.12
CA GLU A 84 14.69 -18.80 8.51
C GLU A 84 14.87 -19.11 10.00
N SER A 85 16.01 -18.76 10.61
CA SER A 85 16.25 -18.94 12.04
C SER A 85 15.26 -18.18 12.92
N GLU A 86 14.89 -16.96 12.53
CA GLU A 86 13.88 -16.15 13.23
C GLU A 86 12.49 -16.78 13.10
N LEU A 87 12.16 -17.29 11.91
CA LEU A 87 10.89 -17.97 11.68
C LEU A 87 10.77 -19.24 12.54
N LEU A 88 11.84 -20.04 12.63
CA LEU A 88 11.88 -21.21 13.51
C LEU A 88 11.71 -20.82 14.98
N TYR A 89 12.35 -19.74 15.42
CA TYR A 89 12.18 -19.21 16.77
C TYR A 89 10.74 -18.74 17.06
N MET A 90 10.05 -18.20 16.04
CA MET A 90 8.64 -17.82 16.12
C MET A 90 7.68 -19.02 16.08
N GLY A 91 8.18 -20.24 15.91
CA GLY A 91 7.39 -21.48 15.95
C GLY A 91 6.90 -21.98 14.59
N TYR A 92 7.41 -21.43 13.48
CA TYR A 92 7.23 -22.03 12.15
C TYR A 92 8.13 -23.26 12.00
N VAL A 93 7.73 -24.19 11.13
CA VAL A 93 8.49 -25.41 10.80
C VAL A 93 9.48 -25.14 9.67
N SER A 94 9.13 -24.24 8.74
CA SER A 94 9.99 -23.85 7.61
C SER A 94 9.53 -22.52 7.02
N TYR A 95 10.44 -21.79 6.35
CA TYR A 95 10.11 -20.59 5.58
C TYR A 95 9.02 -20.83 4.51
N THR A 96 8.86 -22.07 4.05
CA THR A 96 7.88 -22.45 3.02
C THR A 96 6.42 -22.43 3.50
N GLU A 97 6.18 -22.34 4.81
CA GLU A 97 4.82 -22.20 5.37
C GLU A 97 4.21 -20.81 5.15
N ILE A 98 5.06 -19.81 4.84
CA ILE A 98 4.63 -18.44 4.59
C ILE A 98 4.60 -18.18 3.09
N GLY A 99 3.41 -17.84 2.58
CA GLY A 99 3.23 -17.43 1.19
C GLY A 99 2.39 -16.17 1.07
N SER A 100 2.12 -15.75 -0.17
CA SER A 100 1.31 -14.55 -0.48
C SER A 100 -0.06 -14.55 0.23
N HIS A 101 -0.66 -15.73 0.43
CA HIS A 101 -1.94 -15.84 1.14
C HIS A 101 -1.80 -15.63 2.66
N SER A 102 -0.66 -15.98 3.24
CA SER A 102 -0.36 -15.77 4.66
C SER A 102 -0.39 -14.29 5.02
N ILE A 103 0.08 -13.41 4.12
CA ILE A 103 0.00 -11.94 4.30
C ILE A 103 -1.46 -11.48 4.42
N ARG A 104 -2.34 -11.96 3.54
CA ARG A 104 -3.77 -11.59 3.58
C ARG A 104 -4.47 -12.10 4.84
N LYS A 105 -4.16 -13.33 5.25
CA LYS A 105 -4.69 -13.94 6.48
C LYS A 105 -4.19 -13.18 7.72
N GLY A 106 -2.90 -12.90 7.79
CA GLY A 106 -2.26 -12.18 8.88
C GLY A 106 -2.86 -10.78 9.05
N ALA A 107 -2.94 -10.01 7.97
CA ALA A 107 -3.56 -8.68 7.95
C ALA A 107 -5.00 -8.71 8.51
N THR A 108 -5.81 -9.67 8.07
CA THR A 108 -7.20 -9.83 8.51
C THR A 108 -7.30 -10.23 9.97
N LYS A 109 -6.46 -11.19 10.40
CA LYS A 109 -6.42 -11.65 11.79
C LYS A 109 -5.97 -10.51 12.72
N TRP A 110 -5.00 -9.73 12.30
CA TRP A 110 -4.52 -8.57 13.05
C TRP A 110 -5.64 -7.53 13.20
N LEU A 111 -6.29 -7.13 12.09
CA LEU A 111 -7.41 -6.16 12.12
C LEU A 111 -8.55 -6.62 13.03
N SER A 112 -9.02 -7.87 12.85
CA SER A 112 -10.13 -8.43 13.62
C SER A 112 -9.80 -8.63 15.11
N GLY A 113 -8.52 -8.67 15.46
CA GLY A 113 -8.06 -8.82 16.85
C GLY A 113 -7.94 -7.50 17.62
N GLN A 114 -8.10 -6.34 16.96
CA GLN A 114 -7.91 -5.06 17.62
C GLN A 114 -9.19 -4.60 18.35
N PRO A 115 -9.13 -4.30 19.67
CA PRO A 115 -10.22 -3.65 20.38
C PRO A 115 -10.55 -2.29 19.74
N GLY A 116 -11.81 -2.09 19.34
CA GLY A 116 -12.23 -0.88 18.63
C GLY A 116 -11.80 -0.81 17.16
N GLY A 117 -11.26 -1.91 16.60
CA GLY A 117 -10.89 -2.00 15.18
C GLY A 117 -12.09 -2.01 14.22
N PRO A 118 -11.84 -2.07 12.90
CA PRO A 118 -12.88 -2.01 11.88
C PRO A 118 -13.84 -3.20 11.97
N SER A 119 -15.05 -2.98 11.48
CA SER A 119 -16.05 -4.03 11.40
C SER A 119 -15.56 -5.20 10.53
N SER A 120 -15.97 -6.42 10.87
CA SER A 120 -15.68 -7.61 10.05
C SER A 120 -16.22 -7.47 8.62
N ILE A 121 -17.30 -6.71 8.43
CA ILE A 121 -17.87 -6.36 7.12
C ILE A 121 -16.86 -5.55 6.31
N SER A 122 -16.35 -4.44 6.85
CA SER A 122 -15.36 -3.60 6.17
C SER A 122 -14.08 -4.37 5.84
N ILE A 123 -13.62 -5.23 6.75
CA ILE A 123 -12.46 -6.10 6.53
C ILE A 123 -12.72 -7.08 5.37
N CYS A 124 -13.88 -7.73 5.34
CA CYS A 124 -14.23 -8.67 4.28
C CYS A 124 -14.38 -7.99 2.92
N ILE A 125 -15.02 -6.82 2.86
CA ILE A 125 -15.18 -6.03 1.63
C ILE A 125 -13.80 -5.59 1.12
N ARG A 126 -12.93 -5.05 1.99
CA ARG A 126 -11.53 -4.72 1.66
C ARG A 126 -10.77 -5.94 1.12
N GLY A 127 -10.98 -7.08 1.76
CA GLY A 127 -10.40 -8.37 1.37
C GLY A 127 -10.97 -8.93 0.06
N GLY A 128 -12.04 -8.36 -0.50
CA GLY A 128 -12.72 -8.88 -1.68
C GLY A 128 -13.37 -10.25 -1.44
N TRP A 129 -13.85 -10.50 -0.22
CA TRP A 129 -14.56 -11.72 0.15
C TRP A 129 -16.07 -11.51 0.13
N SER A 130 -16.79 -12.55 -0.29
CA SER A 130 -18.26 -12.60 -0.15
C SER A 130 -18.61 -12.74 1.33
N LEU A 131 -19.58 -11.93 1.77
CA LEU A 131 -20.23 -11.99 3.08
C LEU A 131 -21.31 -13.08 3.11
N GLY A 132 -21.79 -13.50 1.94
CA GLY A 132 -22.72 -14.60 1.72
C GLY A 132 -24.19 -14.17 1.76
N GLY A 133 -24.93 -14.62 0.74
CA GLY A 133 -26.38 -14.49 0.65
C GLY A 133 -26.87 -13.06 0.79
N VAL A 134 -27.78 -12.86 1.73
CA VAL A 134 -28.45 -11.57 1.97
C VAL A 134 -27.47 -10.45 2.40
N LYS A 135 -26.36 -10.80 3.04
CA LYS A 135 -25.38 -9.80 3.53
C LYS A 135 -24.67 -9.09 2.39
N ASP A 136 -24.40 -9.78 1.28
CA ASP A 136 -23.74 -9.18 0.11
C ASP A 136 -24.59 -8.09 -0.57
N VAL A 137 -25.91 -8.07 -0.32
CA VAL A 137 -26.85 -7.08 -0.87
C VAL A 137 -26.99 -5.87 0.05
N TYR A 138 -27.06 -6.09 1.37
CA TYR A 138 -27.34 -5.02 2.33
C TYR A 138 -26.09 -4.38 2.94
N MET A 139 -24.99 -5.11 2.98
CA MET A 139 -23.75 -4.65 3.61
C MET A 139 -22.75 -4.30 2.52
N THR A 140 -22.92 -3.10 1.96
CA THR A 140 -22.09 -2.60 0.86
C THR A 140 -20.86 -1.87 1.36
N TYR A 141 -19.99 -1.49 0.43
CA TYR A 141 -18.81 -0.69 0.76
C TYR A 141 -19.21 0.65 1.36
N GLU A 142 -18.51 1.00 2.43
CA GLU A 142 -18.56 2.30 3.07
C GLU A 142 -17.15 2.90 3.03
N ALA A 143 -17.04 4.11 2.50
CA ALA A 143 -15.75 4.78 2.28
C ALA A 143 -14.96 4.94 3.59
N GLU A 144 -15.65 5.26 4.69
CA GLU A 144 -15.02 5.42 6.01
C GLU A 144 -14.64 4.09 6.64
N GLY A 145 -15.35 3.01 6.31
CA GLY A 145 -14.95 1.66 6.67
C GLY A 145 -13.62 1.27 5.99
N ASP A 146 -13.46 1.60 4.72
CA ASP A 146 -12.21 1.37 3.99
C ASP A 146 -11.06 2.27 4.46
N ALA A 147 -11.35 3.54 4.75
CA ALA A 147 -10.39 4.47 5.34
C ALA A 147 -9.85 3.92 6.67
N PHE A 148 -10.76 3.45 7.54
CA PHE A 148 -10.39 2.92 8.83
C PHE A 148 -9.52 1.66 8.71
N VAL A 149 -9.92 0.72 7.85
CA VAL A 149 -9.12 -0.47 7.53
C VAL A 149 -7.77 -0.07 6.93
N GLY A 150 -7.72 0.91 6.04
CA GLY A 150 -6.51 1.38 5.39
C GLY A 150 -5.50 1.96 6.37
N ARG A 151 -5.93 2.85 7.28
CA ARG A 151 -5.07 3.43 8.31
C ARG A 151 -4.49 2.37 9.23
N MET A 152 -5.33 1.43 9.65
CA MET A 152 -4.89 0.33 10.49
C MET A 152 -3.90 -0.58 9.76
N LEU A 153 -4.13 -0.91 8.48
CA LEU A 153 -3.18 -1.71 7.69
C LEU A 153 -1.85 -1.00 7.44
N SER A 154 -1.80 0.32 7.50
CA SER A 154 -0.56 1.10 7.54
C SER A 154 0.10 1.12 8.93
N LEU A 155 -0.42 0.35 9.88
CA LEU A 155 0.04 0.23 11.27
C LEU A 155 0.04 1.56 12.04
N LEU A 156 -0.88 2.46 11.70
CA LEU A 156 -1.07 3.68 12.47
C LEU A 156 -1.66 3.37 13.86
N PRO A 157 -1.23 4.08 14.93
CA PRO A 157 -1.56 3.70 16.30
C PRO A 157 -2.99 4.11 16.69
N LEU A 158 -3.93 3.16 16.61
CA LEU A 158 -5.38 3.35 16.82
C LEU A 158 -5.77 4.26 17.99
N LEU A 159 -5.08 4.15 19.13
CA LEU A 159 -5.42 4.84 20.38
C LEU A 159 -4.60 6.12 20.61
N LYS A 160 -3.94 6.64 19.58
CA LYS A 160 -3.15 7.87 19.64
C LYS A 160 -3.58 8.87 18.57
N SER A 161 -3.27 10.14 18.77
CA SER A 161 -3.53 11.21 17.80
C SER A 161 -2.93 10.95 16.42
N GLU A 162 -1.80 10.26 16.39
CA GLU A 162 -1.05 9.91 15.19
C GLU A 162 -1.80 8.90 14.32
N PHE A 163 -2.88 8.30 14.81
CA PHE A 163 -3.81 7.55 13.96
C PHE A 163 -4.33 8.40 12.79
N ALA A 164 -4.57 9.69 13.03
CA ALA A 164 -5.08 10.64 12.05
C ALA A 164 -3.97 11.35 11.25
N VAL A 165 -2.70 10.94 11.39
CA VAL A 165 -1.57 11.59 10.71
C VAL A 165 -1.75 11.54 9.19
N SER A 166 -1.35 12.63 8.54
CA SER A 166 -1.28 12.75 7.07
C SER A 166 0.08 12.27 6.56
N ALA A 167 0.15 11.99 5.26
CA ALA A 167 1.44 11.76 4.61
C ALA A 167 2.33 13.02 4.67
N PRO A 168 3.67 12.86 4.69
CA PRO A 168 4.57 14.00 4.67
C PRO A 168 4.32 14.89 3.44
N GLU A 169 4.44 16.19 3.61
CA GLU A 169 4.29 17.17 2.54
C GLU A 169 5.26 18.34 2.71
N PHE A 170 5.58 19.00 1.59
CA PHE A 170 6.35 20.24 1.62
C PHE A 170 5.39 21.42 1.70
N THR A 171 5.54 22.26 2.73
CA THR A 171 4.73 23.49 2.91
C THR A 171 5.41 24.72 2.32
N ASP A 172 6.75 24.71 2.22
CA ASP A 172 7.55 25.90 1.97
C ASP A 172 8.16 25.95 0.56
N LEU A 173 7.78 25.02 -0.31
CA LEU A 173 8.26 24.96 -1.70
C LEU A 173 7.17 25.40 -2.68
N SER A 174 7.55 26.19 -3.68
CA SER A 174 6.66 26.47 -4.80
C SER A 174 6.39 25.20 -5.63
N THR A 175 5.29 25.18 -6.38
CA THR A 175 4.98 24.05 -7.27
C THR A 175 6.07 23.87 -8.32
N GLU A 176 6.63 24.96 -8.85
CA GLU A 176 7.74 24.92 -9.82
C GLU A 176 9.01 24.34 -9.21
N GLU A 177 9.32 24.68 -7.97
CA GLU A 177 10.47 24.11 -7.25
C GLU A 177 10.31 22.62 -7.03
N LEU A 178 9.13 22.20 -6.56
CA LEU A 178 8.81 20.81 -6.31
C LEU A 178 8.85 19.98 -7.59
N ASP A 179 8.33 20.51 -8.70
CA ASP A 179 8.38 19.86 -10.01
C ASP A 179 9.83 19.70 -10.52
N ARG A 180 10.73 20.68 -10.26
CA ARG A 180 12.17 20.50 -10.57
C ARG A 180 12.79 19.34 -9.79
N HIS A 181 12.39 19.14 -8.53
CA HIS A 181 12.87 18.01 -7.75
C HIS A 181 12.27 16.68 -8.23
N ILE A 182 10.99 16.64 -8.62
CA ILE A 182 10.38 15.45 -9.25
C ILE A 182 11.17 15.05 -10.49
N THR A 183 11.45 15.99 -11.41
CA THR A 183 12.17 15.68 -12.64
C THR A 183 13.56 15.09 -12.39
N ARG A 184 14.20 15.45 -11.27
CA ARG A 184 15.49 14.89 -10.87
C ARG A 184 15.38 13.49 -10.27
N VAL A 185 14.36 13.24 -9.45
CA VAL A 185 14.23 12.00 -8.66
C VAL A 185 13.40 10.92 -9.39
N PHE A 186 12.45 11.34 -10.22
CA PHE A 186 11.55 10.47 -10.99
C PHE A 186 11.49 10.86 -12.48
N PRO A 187 12.61 10.85 -13.22
CA PRO A 187 12.68 11.47 -14.54
C PRO A 187 11.64 10.92 -15.53
N GLY A 188 11.51 9.59 -15.63
CA GLY A 188 10.56 8.95 -16.54
C GLY A 188 9.09 9.04 -16.11
N LEU A 189 8.78 9.59 -14.93
CA LEU A 189 7.40 9.78 -14.46
C LEU A 189 6.99 11.25 -14.41
N ALA A 190 7.96 12.17 -14.47
CA ALA A 190 7.73 13.61 -14.38
C ALA A 190 6.83 14.17 -15.50
N GLU A 191 6.87 13.54 -16.68
CA GLU A 191 6.05 13.91 -17.84
C GLU A 191 4.57 13.56 -17.66
N HIS A 192 4.25 12.64 -16.75
CA HIS A 192 2.89 12.21 -16.49
C HIS A 192 2.21 13.08 -15.43
N ASN A 193 1.54 14.15 -15.86
CA ASN A 193 0.85 15.10 -14.97
C ASN A 193 -0.09 14.44 -13.94
N GLN A 194 -0.75 13.33 -14.30
CA GLN A 194 -1.63 12.59 -13.38
C GLN A 194 -0.89 11.94 -12.20
N MET A 195 0.42 11.67 -12.36
CA MET A 195 1.26 11.09 -11.32
C MET A 195 1.82 12.15 -10.37
N LYS A 196 1.87 13.43 -10.75
CA LYS A 196 2.49 14.50 -9.96
C LYS A 196 2.04 14.54 -8.49
N PRO A 197 0.72 14.49 -8.16
CA PRO A 197 0.30 14.48 -6.75
C PRO A 197 0.87 13.31 -5.95
N ILE A 198 1.02 12.15 -6.59
CA ILE A 198 1.61 10.95 -5.97
C ILE A 198 3.12 11.16 -5.81
N LEU A 199 3.80 11.67 -6.85
CA LEU A 199 5.24 11.91 -6.83
C LEU A 199 5.65 12.98 -5.81
N HIS A 200 4.82 14.01 -5.59
CA HIS A 200 5.01 15.01 -4.53
C HIS A 200 5.07 14.33 -3.15
N ARG A 201 4.13 13.43 -2.87
CA ARG A 201 4.04 12.70 -1.60
C ARG A 201 5.15 11.67 -1.47
N CYS A 202 5.51 10.98 -2.55
CA CYS A 202 6.67 10.09 -2.57
C CYS A 202 7.97 10.84 -2.26
N LEU A 203 8.21 11.99 -2.89
CA LEU A 203 9.39 12.82 -2.65
C LEU A 203 9.43 13.32 -1.20
N ALA A 204 8.30 13.80 -0.67
CA ALA A 204 8.20 14.23 0.71
C ALA A 204 8.44 13.07 1.69
N ALA A 205 7.92 11.88 1.41
CA ALA A 205 8.17 10.68 2.22
C ALA A 205 9.67 10.30 2.23
N MET A 206 10.37 10.40 1.09
CA MET A 206 11.82 10.17 1.04
C MET A 206 12.61 11.23 1.81
N ALA A 207 12.24 12.50 1.67
CA ALA A 207 12.91 13.58 2.39
C ALA A 207 12.69 13.48 3.91
N HIS A 208 11.48 13.12 4.34
CA HIS A 208 11.15 12.90 5.76
C HIS A 208 11.95 11.75 6.36
N ASN A 209 12.16 10.68 5.59
CA ASN A 209 12.87 9.47 6.04
C ASN A 209 14.31 9.40 5.52
N LYS A 210 14.93 10.54 5.15
CA LYS A 210 16.26 10.57 4.52
C LYS A 210 17.32 9.88 5.38
N ASP A 211 17.23 10.05 6.71
CA ASP A 211 18.19 9.51 7.66
C ASP A 211 18.08 7.98 7.78
N HIS A 212 16.96 7.39 7.36
CA HIS A 212 16.78 5.94 7.27
C HIS A 212 17.38 5.38 5.96
N VAL A 213 17.42 6.16 4.89
CA VAL A 213 17.95 5.75 3.58
C VAL A 213 19.48 5.88 3.50
N LEU A 214 20.05 6.87 4.19
CA LEU A 214 21.47 7.24 4.08
C LEU A 214 22.38 6.56 5.13
N GLN A 215 21.87 5.56 5.86
CA GLN A 215 22.64 4.69 6.75
C GLN A 215 23.36 3.60 5.96
#